data_AF-A0A3A9XSI3-F1
#
_entry.id   AF-A0A3A9XSI3-F1
#
_cell.length_a   1.000
_cell.length_b   1.000
_cell.length_c   1.000
_cell.angle_alpha   90.00
_cell.angle_beta   90.00
_cell.angle_gamma   90.00
#
_symmetry.space_group_name_H-M   'P 1'
#
loop_
_entity.id
_entity.type
_entity.pdbx_description
1 polymer ?
#
loop_
_entity_poly.entity_id
_entity_poly.type
_entity_poly.pdbx_seq_one_letter_code
_entity_poly.pdbx_strand_id
1 'polypeptide(L)'
;MWVRTRTVVAGGVVLVLLAVVGVLVLLRQLGSELRLPLANQSCTVQADGRVVLDADQMANAATIAAIGAQLGMPERGVVVALATAYQESGLRNLPNGDRDSIGLFQQRPSQGWGKPTQISDPRYAAKRFYGALKKVRGWEGMRITDAAQRVQRSAFPEAYQKWADESEVLSRALLGDATRAVACSVGRTPVMRGAAAAAALTRSLELDWGVVGSAAPAELTGLTLAATGQRDGWRYAHWLVSHAQDHGVKRVRFEDLEWTARDGKWVEVSGSSDAGARVVAEVFAEG
;
A
#
# COMPACT_ATOMS: atom_id res chain seq x y z
N MET A 1 42.69 -44.14 -42.81
CA MET A 1 42.54 -43.64 -41.43
C MET A 1 41.77 -42.30 -41.34
N TRP A 2 40.91 -41.95 -42.30
CA TRP A 2 40.37 -40.56 -42.46
C TRP A 2 38.84 -40.44 -42.33
N VAL A 3 38.13 -41.53 -42.00
CA VAL A 3 36.66 -41.56 -41.91
C VAL A 3 36.16 -41.43 -40.45
N ARG A 4 36.92 -41.97 -39.48
CA ARG A 4 36.55 -41.93 -38.04
C ARG A 4 36.66 -40.54 -37.41
N THR A 5 37.49 -39.65 -37.94
CA THR A 5 37.67 -38.29 -37.41
C THR A 5 36.52 -37.35 -37.78
N ARG A 6 35.92 -37.53 -38.96
CA ARG A 6 34.79 -36.70 -39.44
C ARG A 6 33.49 -36.98 -38.70
N THR A 7 33.23 -38.23 -38.32
CA THR A 7 32.04 -38.60 -37.55
C THR A 7 32.11 -38.13 -36.09
N VAL A 8 33.29 -38.12 -35.48
CA VAL A 8 33.50 -37.58 -34.12
C VAL A 8 33.32 -36.06 -34.10
N VAL A 9 33.85 -35.34 -35.10
CA VAL A 9 33.67 -33.88 -35.22
C VAL A 9 32.21 -33.52 -35.51
N ALA A 10 31.53 -34.24 -36.41
CA ALA A 10 30.12 -34.02 -36.71
C ALA A 10 29.21 -34.28 -35.50
N GLY A 11 29.49 -35.34 -34.72
CA GLY A 11 28.76 -35.63 -33.49
C GLY A 11 28.94 -34.55 -32.41
N GLY A 12 30.15 -34.01 -32.28
CA GLY A 12 30.43 -32.89 -31.37
C GLY A 12 29.69 -31.61 -31.74
N VAL A 13 29.63 -31.26 -33.03
CA VAL A 13 28.90 -30.07 -33.50
C VAL A 13 27.40 -30.19 -33.26
N VAL A 14 26.81 -31.37 -33.49
CA VAL A 14 25.38 -31.60 -33.22
C VAL A 14 25.06 -31.48 -31.74
N LEU A 15 25.91 -32.02 -30.85
CA LEU A 15 25.72 -31.88 -29.41
C LEU A 15 25.81 -30.42 -28.94
N VAL A 16 26.74 -29.63 -29.47
CA VAL A 16 26.85 -28.20 -29.15
C VAL A 16 25.62 -27.43 -29.63
N LEU A 17 25.14 -27.70 -30.85
CA LEU A 17 23.93 -27.05 -31.38
C LEU A 17 22.69 -27.40 -30.55
N LEU A 18 22.53 -28.66 -30.14
CA LEU A 18 21.43 -29.08 -29.26
C LEU A 18 21.52 -28.42 -27.88
N ALA A 19 22.72 -28.28 -27.32
CA ALA A 19 22.94 -27.57 -26.06
C ALA A 19 22.59 -26.07 -26.19
N VAL A 20 23.01 -25.41 -27.27
CA VAL A 20 22.69 -23.99 -27.52
C VAL A 20 21.20 -23.78 -27.71
N VAL A 21 20.52 -24.64 -28.47
CA VAL A 21 19.07 -24.59 -28.65
C VAL A 21 18.36 -24.86 -27.32
N GLY A 22 18.82 -25.84 -26.54
CA GLY A 22 18.30 -26.13 -25.20
C GLY A 22 18.42 -24.94 -24.26
N VAL A 23 19.57 -24.26 -24.24
CA VAL A 23 19.78 -23.03 -23.45
C VAL A 23 18.89 -21.90 -23.94
N LEU A 24 18.72 -21.71 -25.25
CA LEU A 24 17.83 -20.67 -25.81
C LEU A 24 16.36 -20.93 -25.49
N VAL A 25 15.91 -22.19 -25.55
CA VAL A 25 14.53 -22.57 -25.17
C VAL A 25 14.34 -22.40 -23.67
N LEU A 26 15.31 -22.79 -22.85
CA LEU A 26 15.29 -22.59 -21.40
C LEU A 26 15.25 -21.10 -21.05
N LEU A 27 16.05 -20.27 -21.70
CA LEU A 27 16.04 -18.81 -21.51
C LEU A 27 14.72 -18.17 -21.97
N ARG A 28 14.07 -18.69 -23.02
CA ARG A 28 12.75 -18.21 -23.47
C ARG A 28 11.61 -18.64 -22.54
N GLN A 29 11.63 -19.88 -22.05
CA GLN A 29 10.63 -20.39 -21.08
C GLN A 29 10.82 -19.76 -19.69
N LEU A 30 12.05 -19.55 -19.25
CA LEU A 30 12.35 -18.80 -18.03
C LEU A 30 12.06 -17.31 -18.21
N GLY A 31 12.29 -16.72 -19.39
CA GLY A 31 12.04 -15.30 -19.65
C GLY A 31 10.55 -14.90 -19.56
N SER A 32 9.62 -15.84 -19.77
CA SER A 32 8.18 -15.60 -19.59
C SER A 32 7.70 -15.76 -18.14
N GLU A 33 8.47 -16.43 -17.27
CA GLU A 33 8.11 -16.75 -15.87
C GLU A 33 9.03 -16.06 -14.84
N LEU A 34 10.21 -15.57 -15.22
CA LEU A 34 11.08 -14.74 -14.38
C LEU A 34 10.56 -13.30 -14.37
N ARG A 35 9.59 -13.04 -13.50
CA ARG A 35 9.48 -11.71 -12.91
C ARG A 35 10.71 -11.52 -12.02
N LEU A 36 11.77 -10.93 -12.57
CA LEU A 36 12.84 -10.36 -11.75
C LEU A 36 12.17 -9.54 -10.63
N PRO A 37 12.59 -9.69 -9.35
CA PRO A 37 12.06 -8.81 -8.33
C PRO A 37 12.36 -7.38 -8.80
N LEU A 38 11.31 -6.59 -9.04
CA LEU A 38 11.43 -5.15 -9.08
C LEU A 38 11.97 -4.75 -7.72
N ALA A 39 13.30 -4.70 -7.58
CA ALA A 39 14.00 -4.71 -6.31
C ALA A 39 13.73 -3.48 -5.41
N ASN A 40 12.82 -2.57 -5.79
CA ASN A 40 12.87 -1.20 -5.31
C ASN A 40 11.52 -0.61 -4.91
N GLN A 41 10.41 -1.36 -4.90
CA GLN A 41 9.09 -0.85 -4.48
C GLN A 41 8.63 -1.50 -3.19
N SER A 42 9.06 -0.94 -2.07
CA SER A 42 8.71 -1.42 -0.74
C SER A 42 8.56 -0.27 0.23
N CYS A 43 7.67 -0.45 1.20
CA CYS A 43 7.40 0.48 2.27
C CYS A 43 7.76 -0.18 3.59
N THR A 44 8.59 0.49 4.38
CA THR A 44 8.93 0.11 5.73
C THR A 44 8.15 1.00 6.70
N VAL A 45 7.52 0.37 7.70
CA VAL A 45 6.91 1.04 8.85
C VAL A 45 7.70 0.73 10.10
N GLN A 46 8.05 1.76 10.86
CA GLN A 46 8.79 1.67 12.13
C GLN A 46 8.03 2.44 13.21
N ALA A 47 7.24 1.73 14.02
CA ALA A 47 6.49 2.29 15.15
C ALA A 47 6.37 1.22 16.25
N ASP A 48 7.31 1.22 17.21
CA ASP A 48 7.44 0.19 18.27
C ASP A 48 7.55 -1.26 17.77
N GLY A 49 7.86 -1.40 16.48
CA GLY A 49 7.96 -2.64 15.74
C GLY A 49 8.23 -2.32 14.28
N ARG A 50 8.47 -3.35 13.46
CA ARG A 50 8.84 -3.20 12.05
C ARG A 50 7.90 -4.01 11.16
N VAL A 51 7.26 -3.34 10.20
CA VAL A 51 6.47 -3.99 9.14
C VAL A 51 7.03 -3.59 7.78
N VAL A 52 7.13 -4.54 6.86
CA VAL A 52 7.53 -4.28 5.46
C VAL A 52 6.41 -4.73 4.54
N LEU A 53 5.95 -3.81 3.70
CA LEU A 53 4.89 -4.01 2.72
C LEU A 53 5.41 -3.65 1.34
N ASP A 54 4.79 -4.16 0.28
CA ASP A 54 4.91 -3.51 -1.02
C ASP A 54 4.05 -2.24 -1.11
N ALA A 55 4.17 -1.51 -2.21
CA ALA A 55 3.47 -0.25 -2.42
C ALA A 55 1.93 -0.41 -2.39
N ASP A 56 1.39 -1.47 -3.01
CA ASP A 56 -0.07 -1.69 -3.06
C ASP A 56 -0.63 -2.02 -1.68
N GLN A 57 0.06 -2.89 -0.93
CA GLN A 57 -0.32 -3.23 0.44
C GLN A 57 -0.27 -2.00 1.35
N MET A 58 0.75 -1.16 1.21
CA MET A 58 0.88 0.08 1.99
C MET A 58 -0.22 1.09 1.69
N ALA A 59 -0.53 1.35 0.41
CA ALA A 59 -1.61 2.24 -0.01
C ALA A 59 -2.97 1.77 0.53
N ASN A 60 -3.25 0.46 0.44
CA ASN A 60 -4.47 -0.12 0.98
C ASN A 60 -4.55 0.00 2.52
N ALA A 61 -3.45 -0.27 3.24
CA ALA A 61 -3.40 -0.10 4.69
C ALA A 61 -3.65 1.37 5.10
N ALA A 62 -3.01 2.31 4.41
CA ALA A 62 -3.21 3.75 4.62
C ALA A 62 -4.65 4.17 4.37
N THR A 63 -5.29 3.63 3.32
CA THR A 63 -6.72 3.84 3.03
C THR A 63 -7.61 3.31 4.16
N ILE A 64 -7.37 2.09 4.66
CA ILE A 64 -8.14 1.50 5.78
C ILE A 64 -8.04 2.38 7.03
N ALA A 65 -6.83 2.87 7.36
CA ALA A 65 -6.60 3.72 8.52
C ALA A 65 -7.28 5.09 8.36
N ALA A 66 -7.15 5.72 7.19
CA ALA A 66 -7.77 7.00 6.87
C ALA A 66 -9.30 6.95 7.00
N ILE A 67 -9.93 5.95 6.39
CA ILE A 67 -11.38 5.74 6.50
C ILE A 67 -11.81 5.45 7.95
N GLY A 68 -11.02 4.71 8.71
CA GLY A 68 -11.28 4.47 10.13
C GLY A 68 -11.31 5.78 10.92
N ALA A 69 -10.30 6.63 10.73
CA ALA A 69 -10.22 7.95 11.35
C ALA A 69 -11.36 8.87 10.90
N GLN A 70 -11.69 8.91 9.60
CA GLN A 70 -12.81 9.68 9.05
C GLN A 70 -14.15 9.28 9.70
N LEU A 71 -14.33 7.99 10.03
CA LEU A 71 -15.52 7.47 10.70
C LEU A 71 -15.47 7.58 12.23
N GLY A 72 -14.45 8.22 12.80
CA GLY A 72 -14.25 8.35 14.25
C GLY A 72 -14.03 7.02 14.96
N MET A 73 -13.44 6.02 14.28
CA MET A 73 -13.05 4.77 14.91
C MET A 73 -11.89 5.02 15.89
N PRO A 74 -11.90 4.42 17.09
CA PRO A 74 -10.70 4.41 17.92
C PRO A 74 -9.61 3.58 17.24
N GLU A 75 -8.35 3.80 17.62
CA GLU A 75 -7.17 3.09 17.09
C GLU A 75 -7.36 1.57 17.04
N ARG A 76 -7.91 0.99 18.12
CA ARG A 76 -8.25 -0.44 18.17
C ARG A 76 -9.13 -0.92 17.01
N GLY A 77 -10.09 -0.09 16.57
CA GLY A 77 -10.93 -0.42 15.41
C GLY A 77 -10.12 -0.52 14.13
N VAL A 78 -9.14 0.37 13.96
CA VAL A 78 -8.21 0.35 12.83
C VAL A 78 -7.33 -0.90 12.88
N VAL A 79 -6.83 -1.29 14.07
CA VAL A 79 -6.10 -2.55 14.27
C VAL A 79 -6.95 -3.75 13.86
N VAL A 80 -8.22 -3.83 14.28
CA VAL A 80 -9.12 -4.92 13.89
C VAL A 80 -9.33 -4.97 12.38
N ALA A 81 -9.51 -3.81 11.72
CA ALA A 81 -9.69 -3.74 10.28
C ALA A 81 -8.43 -4.15 9.50
N LEU A 82 -7.26 -3.66 9.91
CA LEU A 82 -5.98 -4.01 9.29
C LEU A 82 -5.69 -5.51 9.45
N ALA A 83 -5.88 -6.07 10.65
CA ALA A 83 -5.68 -7.50 10.91
C ALA A 83 -6.64 -8.37 10.09
N THR A 84 -7.88 -7.89 9.91
CA THR A 84 -8.86 -8.55 9.05
C THR A 84 -8.40 -8.53 7.59
N ALA A 85 -8.09 -7.36 7.02
CA ALA A 85 -7.66 -7.26 5.63
C ALA A 85 -6.34 -8.01 5.36
N TYR A 86 -5.44 -8.08 6.34
CA TYR A 86 -4.27 -8.93 6.28
C TYR A 86 -4.62 -10.40 6.12
N GLN A 87 -5.53 -10.91 6.96
CA GLN A 87 -5.91 -12.31 6.92
C GLN A 87 -6.72 -12.65 5.66
N GLU A 88 -7.60 -11.76 5.22
CA GLU A 88 -8.50 -12.01 4.09
C GLU A 88 -7.78 -11.90 2.75
N SER A 89 -6.86 -10.95 2.58
CA SER A 89 -6.24 -10.69 1.27
C SER A 89 -4.76 -10.34 1.31
N GLY A 90 -4.13 -10.37 2.48
CA GLY A 90 -2.77 -9.86 2.66
C GLY A 90 -2.68 -8.36 2.36
N LEU A 91 -3.73 -7.58 2.70
CA LEU A 91 -3.86 -6.15 2.38
C LEU A 91 -3.92 -5.82 0.88
N ARG A 92 -4.29 -6.79 0.02
CA ARG A 92 -4.46 -6.56 -1.41
C ARG A 92 -5.92 -6.41 -1.79
N ASN A 93 -6.22 -5.50 -2.71
CA ASN A 93 -7.57 -5.35 -3.24
C ASN A 93 -7.79 -6.36 -4.38
N LEU A 94 -8.14 -7.60 -4.05
CA LEU A 94 -8.22 -8.70 -5.01
C LEU A 94 -9.50 -8.60 -5.88
N PRO A 95 -9.42 -8.88 -7.20
CA PRO A 95 -10.60 -8.86 -8.07
C PRO A 95 -11.55 -10.04 -7.83
N ASN A 96 -11.07 -11.10 -7.19
CA ASN A 96 -11.80 -12.33 -6.88
C ASN A 96 -11.16 -13.08 -5.70
N GLY A 97 -11.83 -14.14 -5.26
CA GLY A 97 -11.39 -15.05 -4.21
C GLY A 97 -12.33 -16.23 -4.07
N ASP A 98 -12.52 -16.76 -2.85
CA ASP A 98 -13.45 -17.88 -2.65
C ASP A 98 -14.89 -17.49 -3.03
N ARG A 99 -15.55 -18.30 -3.87
CA ARG A 99 -16.88 -18.04 -4.43
C ARG A 99 -16.96 -16.67 -5.15
N ASP A 100 -17.76 -15.75 -4.63
CA ASP A 100 -17.96 -14.38 -5.12
C ASP A 100 -17.29 -13.34 -4.22
N SER A 101 -16.26 -13.73 -3.45
CA SER A 101 -15.51 -12.80 -2.59
C SER A 101 -14.65 -11.84 -3.41
N ILE A 102 -14.63 -10.56 -3.03
CA ILE A 102 -13.90 -9.49 -3.72
C ILE A 102 -13.27 -8.54 -2.68
N GLY A 103 -12.12 -7.99 -3.04
CA GLY A 103 -11.52 -6.85 -2.39
C GLY A 103 -10.78 -7.15 -1.09
N LEU A 104 -10.47 -6.09 -0.34
CA LEU A 104 -9.62 -6.12 0.86
C LEU A 104 -10.09 -7.07 1.96
N PHE A 105 -11.39 -7.14 2.17
CA PHE A 105 -11.99 -7.91 3.26
C PHE A 105 -12.65 -9.21 2.76
N GLN A 106 -12.39 -9.59 1.49
CA GLN A 106 -13.03 -10.73 0.82
C GLN A 106 -14.54 -10.76 1.03
N GLN A 107 -15.16 -9.59 0.86
CA GLN A 107 -16.59 -9.40 1.06
C GLN A 107 -17.37 -10.05 -0.08
N ARG A 108 -18.58 -10.58 0.22
CA ARG A 108 -19.40 -11.31 -0.75
C ARG A 108 -20.69 -10.54 -1.10
N PRO A 109 -20.94 -10.23 -2.38
CA PRO A 109 -22.21 -9.66 -2.82
C PRO A 109 -23.41 -10.51 -2.42
N SER A 110 -23.30 -11.84 -2.58
CA SER A 110 -24.35 -12.79 -2.17
C SER A 110 -24.68 -12.79 -0.67
N GLN A 111 -23.82 -12.21 0.18
CA GLN A 111 -24.06 -12.05 1.62
C GLN A 111 -24.50 -10.62 1.99
N GLY A 112 -24.77 -9.76 1.02
CA GLY A 112 -25.29 -8.40 1.25
C GLY A 112 -24.23 -7.36 1.61
N TRP A 113 -22.95 -7.63 1.32
CA TRP A 113 -21.88 -6.66 1.57
C TRP A 113 -21.90 -5.46 0.63
N GLY A 114 -22.38 -5.64 -0.60
CA GLY A 114 -22.51 -4.62 -1.64
C GLY A 114 -22.48 -5.23 -3.04
N LYS A 115 -22.65 -4.42 -4.09
CA LYS A 115 -22.44 -4.87 -5.48
C LYS A 115 -20.94 -5.13 -5.74
N PRO A 116 -20.57 -6.01 -6.68
CA PRO A 116 -19.16 -6.27 -7.03
C PRO A 116 -18.33 -5.00 -7.23
N THR A 117 -18.86 -4.04 -7.99
CA THR A 117 -18.19 -2.75 -8.27
C THR A 117 -18.05 -1.85 -7.04
N GLN A 118 -18.87 -2.03 -6.02
CA GLN A 118 -18.77 -1.28 -4.76
C GLN A 118 -17.72 -1.93 -3.86
N ILE A 119 -17.75 -3.24 -3.66
CA ILE A 119 -16.80 -3.92 -2.78
C ILE A 119 -15.39 -4.02 -3.36
N SER A 120 -15.23 -3.83 -4.67
CA SER A 120 -13.93 -3.61 -5.30
C SER A 120 -13.33 -2.23 -5.03
N ASP A 121 -14.08 -1.28 -4.48
CA ASP A 121 -13.55 -0.01 -4.00
C ASP A 121 -13.07 -0.19 -2.54
N PRO A 122 -11.75 -0.06 -2.27
CA PRO A 122 -11.19 -0.14 -0.92
C PRO A 122 -11.91 0.72 0.11
N ARG A 123 -12.33 1.93 -0.27
CA ARG A 123 -12.98 2.90 0.62
C ARG A 123 -14.36 2.42 1.01
N TYR A 124 -15.14 1.95 0.04
CA TYR A 124 -16.45 1.37 0.30
C TYR A 124 -16.33 0.12 1.17
N ALA A 125 -15.44 -0.80 0.83
CA ALA A 125 -15.24 -2.04 1.57
C ALA A 125 -14.86 -1.77 3.04
N ALA A 126 -13.95 -0.82 3.28
CA ALA A 126 -13.57 -0.37 4.63
C ALA A 126 -14.75 0.28 5.37
N LYS A 127 -15.50 1.21 4.73
CA LYS A 127 -16.71 1.82 5.33
C LYS A 127 -17.74 0.76 5.73
N ARG A 128 -17.95 -0.26 4.90
CA ARG A 128 -18.86 -1.37 5.21
C ARG A 128 -18.35 -2.23 6.36
N PHE A 129 -17.05 -2.55 6.39
CA PHE A 129 -16.44 -3.29 7.49
C PHE A 129 -16.61 -2.57 8.82
N TYR A 130 -16.21 -1.29 8.92
CA TYR A 130 -16.36 -0.50 10.14
C TYR A 130 -17.84 -0.35 10.55
N GLY A 131 -18.75 -0.16 9.58
CA GLY A 131 -20.18 -0.13 9.85
C GLY A 131 -20.73 -1.44 10.41
N ALA A 132 -20.14 -2.59 10.07
CA ALA A 132 -20.46 -3.88 10.66
C ALA A 132 -19.82 -4.05 12.05
N LEU A 133 -18.55 -3.66 12.21
CA LEU A 133 -17.83 -3.71 13.49
C LEU A 133 -18.54 -2.91 14.58
N LYS A 134 -18.99 -1.68 14.28
CA LYS A 134 -19.76 -0.84 15.22
C LYS A 134 -21.06 -1.48 15.73
N LYS A 135 -21.60 -2.49 15.03
CA LYS A 135 -22.81 -3.22 15.45
C LYS A 135 -22.49 -4.40 16.37
N VAL A 136 -21.23 -4.78 16.53
CA VAL A 136 -20.81 -5.86 17.42
C VAL A 136 -20.70 -5.32 18.84
N ARG A 137 -21.65 -5.65 19.71
CA ARG A 137 -21.65 -5.16 21.10
C ARG A 137 -20.36 -5.56 21.85
N GLY A 138 -19.65 -4.57 22.39
CA GLY A 138 -18.47 -4.77 23.23
C GLY A 138 -17.19 -5.15 22.47
N TRP A 139 -17.16 -4.95 21.14
CA TRP A 139 -16.00 -5.27 20.30
C TRP A 139 -14.72 -4.58 20.77
N GLU A 140 -14.84 -3.40 21.40
CA GLU A 140 -13.74 -2.60 21.92
C GLU A 140 -12.94 -3.37 23.00
N GLY A 141 -13.58 -4.25 23.76
CA GLY A 141 -12.94 -5.07 24.79
C GLY A 141 -12.57 -6.49 24.35
N MET A 142 -12.95 -6.90 23.13
CA MET A 142 -12.69 -8.24 22.62
C MET A 142 -11.24 -8.38 22.16
N ARG A 143 -10.67 -9.59 22.13
CA ARG A 143 -9.42 -9.83 21.37
C ARG A 143 -9.61 -9.42 19.91
N ILE A 144 -8.53 -9.08 19.22
CA ILE A 144 -8.58 -8.67 17.80
C ILE A 144 -9.27 -9.75 16.96
N THR A 145 -8.92 -11.02 17.17
CA THR A 145 -9.53 -12.13 16.43
C THR A 145 -11.01 -12.34 16.74
N ASP A 146 -11.43 -12.11 17.99
CA ASP A 146 -12.83 -12.26 18.38
C ASP A 146 -13.71 -11.15 17.75
N ALA A 147 -13.21 -9.92 17.71
CA ALA A 147 -13.89 -8.81 17.05
C ALA A 147 -13.97 -9.03 15.53
N ALA A 148 -12.86 -9.38 14.89
CA ALA A 148 -12.80 -9.68 13.45
C ALA A 148 -13.74 -10.84 13.08
N GLN A 149 -13.70 -11.92 13.86
CA GLN A 149 -14.54 -13.10 13.63
C GLN A 149 -16.03 -12.81 13.80
N ARG A 150 -16.43 -11.93 14.72
CA ARG A 150 -17.83 -11.50 14.85
C ARG A 150 -18.35 -10.78 13.60
N VAL A 151 -17.47 -10.09 12.88
CA VAL A 151 -17.78 -9.39 11.63
C VAL A 151 -17.76 -10.36 10.45
N GLN A 152 -16.66 -11.07 10.24
CA GLN A 152 -16.42 -11.91 9.06
C GLN A 152 -17.10 -13.28 9.13
N ARG A 153 -17.22 -13.87 10.32
CA ARG A 153 -17.78 -15.22 10.55
C ARG A 153 -17.11 -16.29 9.69
N SER A 154 -15.78 -16.33 9.69
CA SER A 154 -14.99 -17.30 8.92
C SER A 154 -14.99 -18.70 9.56
N ALA A 155 -14.44 -19.69 8.87
CA ALA A 155 -14.23 -21.03 9.44
C ALA A 155 -13.03 -21.12 10.41
N PHE A 156 -12.21 -20.07 10.52
CA PHE A 156 -10.95 -20.08 11.25
C PHE A 156 -10.89 -18.94 12.27
N PRO A 157 -11.55 -19.08 13.43
CA PRO A 157 -11.78 -17.97 14.38
C PRO A 157 -10.51 -17.36 14.96
N GLU A 158 -9.39 -18.09 15.03
CA GLU A 158 -8.11 -17.62 15.56
C GLU A 158 -7.17 -17.05 14.48
N ALA A 159 -7.53 -17.14 13.20
CA ALA A 159 -6.60 -16.82 12.11
C ALA A 159 -6.20 -15.34 12.04
N TYR A 160 -6.97 -14.44 12.64
CA TYR A 160 -6.69 -13.01 12.65
C TYR A 160 -5.69 -12.61 13.72
N GLN A 161 -5.58 -13.36 14.83
CA GLN A 161 -4.78 -12.97 15.98
C GLN A 161 -3.29 -12.83 15.64
N LYS A 162 -2.80 -13.65 14.70
CA LYS A 162 -1.40 -13.61 14.25
C LYS A 162 -1.00 -12.31 13.54
N TRP A 163 -1.96 -11.48 13.15
CA TRP A 163 -1.73 -10.19 12.49
C TRP A 163 -1.97 -9.00 13.42
N ALA A 164 -2.25 -9.25 14.70
CA ALA A 164 -2.56 -8.18 15.66
C ALA A 164 -1.36 -7.24 15.83
N ASP A 165 -0.18 -7.78 16.07
CA ASP A 165 1.03 -7.01 16.36
C ASP A 165 1.44 -6.13 15.17
N GLU A 166 1.48 -6.69 13.95
CA GLU A 166 1.77 -5.90 12.74
C GLU A 166 0.71 -4.82 12.50
N SER A 167 -0.55 -5.12 12.81
CA SER A 167 -1.65 -4.16 12.65
C SER A 167 -1.60 -3.03 13.68
N GLU A 168 -1.07 -3.29 14.88
CA GLU A 168 -0.78 -2.26 15.88
C GLU A 168 0.35 -1.32 15.41
N VAL A 169 1.45 -1.88 14.89
CA VAL A 169 2.55 -1.10 14.30
C VAL A 169 2.04 -0.20 13.16
N LEU A 170 1.26 -0.78 12.24
CA LEU A 170 0.66 -0.03 11.13
C LEU A 170 -0.30 1.04 11.62
N SER A 171 -1.17 0.74 12.58
CA SER A 171 -2.16 1.70 13.10
C SER A 171 -1.49 2.90 13.76
N ARG A 172 -0.50 2.68 14.64
CA ARG A 172 0.27 3.76 15.30
C ARG A 172 0.91 4.70 14.28
N ALA A 173 1.57 4.12 13.26
CA ALA A 173 2.19 4.91 12.21
C ALA A 173 1.15 5.68 11.37
N LEU A 174 0.15 4.99 10.84
CA LEU A 174 -0.82 5.55 9.87
C LEU A 174 -1.82 6.53 10.51
N LEU A 175 -2.01 6.48 11.84
CA LEU A 175 -2.79 7.47 12.60
C LEU A 175 -1.95 8.63 13.15
N GLY A 176 -0.66 8.67 12.82
CA GLY A 176 0.24 9.79 13.13
C GLY A 176 0.78 9.80 14.56
N ASP A 177 0.71 8.66 15.27
CA ASP A 177 1.19 8.52 16.65
C ASP A 177 2.71 8.26 16.73
N ALA A 178 3.38 8.13 15.58
CA ALA A 178 4.83 8.03 15.47
C ALA A 178 5.35 8.99 14.38
N THR A 179 6.40 9.74 14.68
CA THR A 179 7.07 10.63 13.71
C THR A 179 7.83 9.81 12.67
N ARG A 180 7.81 10.21 11.39
CA ARG A 180 8.61 9.63 10.28
C ARG A 180 8.57 8.10 10.15
N ALA A 181 7.50 7.49 10.61
CA ALA A 181 7.37 6.05 10.77
C ALA A 181 7.20 5.31 9.43
N VAL A 182 6.59 5.95 8.43
CA VAL A 182 6.36 5.34 7.09
C VAL A 182 7.38 5.86 6.09
N ALA A 183 8.17 4.96 5.52
CA ALA A 183 9.16 5.27 4.48
C ALA A 183 9.03 4.29 3.32
N CYS A 184 8.71 4.80 2.13
CA CYS A 184 8.58 4.00 0.91
C CYS A 184 9.72 4.26 -0.06
N SER A 185 10.31 3.20 -0.60
CA SER A 185 11.08 3.25 -1.84
C SER A 185 10.11 3.06 -3.00
N VAL A 186 10.08 3.98 -3.94
CA VAL A 186 9.18 3.94 -5.11
C VAL A 186 9.97 3.96 -6.41
N GLY A 187 9.33 3.52 -7.50
CA GLY A 187 9.98 3.51 -8.80
C GLY A 187 10.20 4.93 -9.33
N ARG A 188 11.20 5.11 -10.21
CA ARG A 188 11.43 6.39 -10.92
C ARG A 188 10.36 6.69 -11.98
N THR A 189 9.52 5.71 -12.29
CA THR A 189 8.41 5.82 -13.23
C THR A 189 7.11 5.75 -12.43
N PRO A 190 6.52 6.91 -12.06
CA PRO A 190 5.25 6.96 -11.37
C PRO A 190 4.10 6.57 -12.30
N VAL A 191 2.99 6.11 -11.74
CA VAL A 191 1.77 5.76 -12.51
C VAL A 191 1.11 7.00 -13.11
N MET A 192 1.17 8.14 -12.40
CA MET A 192 0.62 9.43 -12.85
C MET A 192 1.65 10.55 -12.73
N ARG A 193 1.49 11.62 -13.54
CA ARG A 193 2.35 12.83 -13.53
C ARG A 193 1.52 14.11 -13.69
N GLY A 194 2.17 15.24 -13.43
CA GLY A 194 1.70 16.58 -13.68
C GLY A 194 0.38 16.95 -12.99
N ALA A 195 -0.40 17.81 -13.65
CA ALA A 195 -1.65 18.34 -13.09
C ALA A 195 -2.70 17.24 -12.83
N ALA A 196 -2.72 16.19 -13.66
CA ALA A 196 -3.62 15.05 -13.48
C ALA A 196 -3.29 14.27 -12.21
N ALA A 197 -2.01 14.04 -11.93
CA ALA A 197 -1.56 13.42 -10.69
C ALA A 197 -1.95 14.25 -9.46
N ALA A 198 -1.69 15.57 -9.49
CA ALA A 198 -2.04 16.47 -8.39
C ALA A 198 -3.55 16.51 -8.12
N ALA A 199 -4.37 16.57 -9.17
CA ALA A 199 -5.82 16.53 -9.06
C ALA A 199 -6.32 15.19 -8.50
N ALA A 200 -5.78 14.06 -8.98
CA ALA A 200 -6.13 12.74 -8.49
C ALA A 200 -5.73 12.54 -7.02
N LEU A 201 -4.54 13.01 -6.62
CA LEU A 201 -4.06 12.97 -5.24
C LEU A 201 -4.96 13.79 -4.30
N THR A 202 -5.30 15.01 -4.71
CA THR A 202 -6.21 15.89 -3.95
C THR A 202 -7.58 15.24 -3.75
N ARG A 203 -8.11 14.62 -4.81
CA ARG A 203 -9.39 13.89 -4.74
C ARG A 203 -9.31 12.67 -3.81
N SER A 204 -8.22 11.90 -3.87
CA SER A 204 -8.02 10.75 -2.98
C SER A 204 -7.97 11.18 -1.51
N LEU A 205 -7.27 12.28 -1.19
CA LEU A 205 -7.26 12.85 0.16
C LEU A 205 -8.65 13.24 0.65
N GLU A 206 -9.44 13.90 -0.18
CA GLU A 206 -10.82 14.27 0.15
C GLU A 206 -11.67 13.02 0.42
N LEU A 207 -11.52 11.98 -0.41
CA LEU A 207 -12.28 10.73 -0.26
C LEU A 207 -11.88 9.95 1.01
N ASP A 208 -10.59 9.92 1.34
CA ASP A 208 -10.03 9.12 2.44
C ASP A 208 -10.09 9.81 3.80
N TRP A 209 -9.81 11.11 3.84
CA TRP A 209 -9.73 11.89 5.07
C TRP A 209 -10.84 12.92 5.23
N GLY A 210 -11.57 13.25 4.16
CA GLY A 210 -12.54 14.36 4.17
C GLY A 210 -11.88 15.75 4.21
N VAL A 211 -10.58 15.84 3.95
CA VAL A 211 -9.83 17.10 3.93
C VAL A 211 -9.58 17.56 2.50
N VAL A 212 -9.71 18.87 2.28
CA VAL A 212 -9.42 19.50 1.00
C VAL A 212 -8.04 20.15 1.11
N GLY A 213 -7.12 19.72 0.26
CA GLY A 213 -5.85 20.41 0.08
C GLY A 213 -5.98 21.55 -0.93
N SER A 214 -5.17 22.59 -0.75
CA SER A 214 -5.05 23.67 -1.74
C SER A 214 -3.83 23.41 -2.61
N ALA A 215 -4.00 23.43 -3.93
CA ALA A 215 -2.89 23.48 -4.85
C ALA A 215 -2.11 24.79 -4.64
N ALA A 216 -0.78 24.72 -4.61
CA ALA A 216 0.03 25.93 -4.48
C ALA A 216 -0.13 26.79 -5.76
N PRO A 217 -0.35 28.11 -5.67
CA PRO A 217 -0.66 28.96 -6.83
C PRO A 217 0.40 28.98 -7.95
N ALA A 218 1.65 28.61 -7.64
CA ALA A 218 2.78 28.70 -8.57
C ALA A 218 3.14 27.37 -9.26
N GLU A 219 2.69 26.23 -8.75
CA GLU A 219 3.07 24.91 -9.29
C GLU A 219 1.84 24.00 -9.33
N LEU A 220 1.36 23.66 -10.53
CA LEU A 220 0.28 22.69 -10.77
C LEU A 220 0.60 21.27 -10.25
N THR A 221 1.79 21.09 -9.68
CA THR A 221 2.31 19.86 -9.09
C THR A 221 2.39 19.88 -7.56
N GLY A 222 2.16 21.04 -6.93
CA GLY A 222 2.28 21.23 -5.49
C GLY A 222 0.94 21.17 -4.76
N LEU A 223 0.92 20.49 -3.61
CA LEU A 223 -0.23 20.35 -2.72
C LEU A 223 0.15 20.79 -1.30
N THR A 224 -0.68 21.59 -0.66
CA THR A 224 -0.52 21.97 0.76
C THR A 224 -1.77 21.59 1.56
N LEU A 225 -1.55 20.94 2.70
CA LEU A 225 -2.59 20.53 3.65
C LEU A 225 -2.38 21.25 4.98
N ALA A 226 -3.44 21.85 5.52
CA ALA A 226 -3.43 22.36 6.89
C ALA A 226 -3.55 21.19 7.87
N ALA A 227 -2.71 21.17 8.90
CA ALA A 227 -2.75 20.21 9.98
C ALA A 227 -3.13 20.92 11.29
N THR A 228 -4.12 20.38 12.01
CA THR A 228 -4.56 20.90 13.32
C THR A 228 -3.65 20.51 14.48
N GLY A 229 -2.54 19.82 14.20
CA GLY A 229 -1.48 19.47 15.14
C GLY A 229 -0.52 18.43 14.56
N GLN A 230 0.48 18.05 15.35
CA GLN A 230 1.54 17.15 14.92
C GLN A 230 1.02 15.77 14.46
N ARG A 231 0.03 15.21 15.18
CA ARG A 231 -0.60 13.93 14.83
C ARG A 231 -1.30 13.98 13.47
N ASP A 232 -1.98 15.07 13.16
CA ASP A 232 -2.66 15.24 11.86
C ASP A 232 -1.64 15.43 10.74
N GLY A 233 -0.57 16.18 10.99
CA GLY A 233 0.51 16.33 10.03
C GLY A 233 1.18 15.00 9.70
N TRP A 234 1.52 14.18 10.70
CA TRP A 234 2.15 12.88 10.47
C TRP A 234 1.23 11.88 9.78
N ARG A 235 -0.06 11.81 10.13
CA ARG A 235 -0.97 10.88 9.42
C ARG A 235 -1.15 11.27 7.94
N TYR A 236 -1.22 12.57 7.63
CA TYR A 236 -1.30 13.02 6.23
C TYR A 236 0.02 12.79 5.49
N ALA A 237 1.16 13.11 6.11
CA ALA A 237 2.48 12.88 5.54
C ALA A 237 2.72 11.39 5.24
N HIS A 238 2.37 10.50 6.18
CA HIS A 238 2.46 9.06 5.97
C HIS A 238 1.52 8.57 4.87
N TRP A 239 0.27 9.02 4.85
CA TRP A 239 -0.66 8.67 3.79
C TRP A 239 -0.14 9.10 2.41
N LEU A 240 0.45 10.30 2.30
CA LEU A 240 1.05 10.80 1.06
C LEU A 240 2.23 9.93 0.58
N VAL A 241 3.08 9.48 1.51
CA VAL A 241 4.19 8.57 1.20
C VAL A 241 3.67 7.18 0.80
N SER A 242 2.63 6.67 1.48
CA SER A 242 1.98 5.40 1.15
C SER A 242 1.38 5.37 -0.26
N HIS A 243 0.90 6.52 -0.73
CA HIS A 243 0.29 6.74 -2.05
C HIS A 243 1.26 7.36 -3.07
N ALA A 244 2.57 7.23 -2.84
CA ALA A 244 3.53 7.87 -3.73
C ALA A 244 3.62 7.21 -5.12
N GLN A 245 3.46 5.89 -5.19
CA GLN A 245 3.61 5.13 -6.44
C GLN A 245 2.42 5.32 -7.40
N ASP A 246 1.20 5.25 -6.87
CA ASP A 246 -0.06 5.38 -7.62
C ASP A 246 -0.35 6.83 -8.00
N HIS A 247 -0.03 7.79 -7.14
CA HIS A 247 -0.27 9.22 -7.39
C HIS A 247 0.96 10.03 -7.83
N GLY A 248 2.11 9.39 -8.01
CA GLY A 248 3.32 10.06 -8.47
C GLY A 248 3.85 11.12 -7.53
N VAL A 249 3.70 10.93 -6.22
CA VAL A 249 4.27 11.82 -5.21
C VAL A 249 5.79 11.70 -5.26
N LYS A 250 6.45 12.82 -5.55
CA LYS A 250 7.90 12.96 -5.65
C LYS A 250 8.52 13.35 -4.31
N ARG A 251 7.81 14.16 -3.53
CA ARG A 251 8.33 14.76 -2.29
C ARG A 251 7.21 15.02 -1.30
N VAL A 252 7.48 14.79 -0.02
CA VAL A 252 6.59 15.13 1.09
C VAL A 252 7.42 15.79 2.18
N ARG A 253 6.97 16.93 2.69
CA ARG A 253 7.61 17.67 3.77
C ARG A 253 6.61 17.96 4.87
N PHE A 254 7.02 17.71 6.11
CA PHE A 254 6.29 18.10 7.31
C PHE A 254 7.31 18.37 8.41
N GLU A 255 7.12 19.46 9.17
CA GLU A 255 8.12 19.94 10.13
C GLU A 255 9.49 20.18 9.45
N ASP A 256 10.57 19.79 10.12
CA ASP A 256 11.94 19.81 9.64
C ASP A 256 12.33 18.55 8.85
N LEU A 257 11.35 17.72 8.47
CA LEU A 257 11.60 16.43 7.80
C LEU A 257 11.05 16.41 6.37
N GLU A 258 11.82 15.83 5.47
CA GLU A 258 11.47 15.63 4.07
C GLU A 258 11.69 14.18 3.64
N TRP A 259 10.71 13.60 2.97
CA TRP A 259 10.82 12.34 2.24
C TRP A 259 10.83 12.62 0.74
N THR A 260 11.66 11.90 -0.01
CA THR A 260 11.68 11.96 -1.47
C THR A 260 11.55 10.58 -2.09
N ALA A 261 10.88 10.51 -3.25
CA ALA A 261 10.76 9.31 -4.05
C ALA A 261 12.12 8.74 -4.51
N ARG A 262 13.15 9.59 -4.58
CA ARG A 262 14.51 9.20 -4.96
C ARG A 262 15.22 8.41 -3.86
N ASP A 263 15.12 8.89 -2.63
CA ASP A 263 15.88 8.35 -1.50
C ASP A 263 15.07 7.35 -0.67
N GLY A 264 13.75 7.43 -0.74
CA GLY A 264 12.81 6.54 -0.08
C GLY A 264 12.84 6.62 1.45
N LYS A 265 13.46 7.67 2.01
CA LYS A 265 13.66 7.87 3.46
C LYS A 265 13.42 9.32 3.85
N TRP A 266 13.11 9.53 5.13
CA TRP A 266 13.03 10.85 5.74
C TRP A 266 14.42 11.39 6.08
N VAL A 267 14.67 12.66 5.77
CA VAL A 267 15.88 13.40 6.12
C VAL A 267 15.53 14.74 6.73
N GLU A 268 16.37 15.22 7.65
CA GLU A 268 16.23 16.56 8.23
C GLU A 268 16.62 17.63 7.18
N VAL A 269 15.82 18.69 7.11
CA VAL A 269 16.00 19.81 6.19
C VAL A 269 15.88 21.14 6.93
N SER A 270 16.91 21.98 6.82
CA SER A 270 16.94 23.31 7.42
C SER A 270 15.95 24.27 6.73
N GLY A 271 15.21 25.05 7.53
CA GLY A 271 14.45 26.20 7.06
C GLY A 271 12.97 25.93 6.79
N SER A 272 12.15 25.97 7.83
CA SER A 272 10.74 26.40 7.77
C SER A 272 10.20 26.61 9.18
N SER A 273 10.05 27.87 9.58
CA SER A 273 9.49 28.28 10.88
C SER A 273 7.96 28.17 10.96
N ASP A 274 7.30 27.70 9.89
CA ASP A 274 5.84 27.58 9.75
C ASP A 274 5.41 26.10 9.54
N ALA A 275 6.34 25.16 9.77
CA ALA A 275 6.25 23.76 9.31
C ALA A 275 5.39 22.81 10.16
N GLY A 276 5.09 23.18 11.42
CA GLY A 276 4.29 22.33 12.31
C GLY A 276 2.79 22.31 11.98
N ALA A 277 2.32 23.24 11.14
CA ALA A 277 0.91 23.41 10.80
C ALA A 277 0.55 23.02 9.36
N ARG A 278 1.53 22.67 8.52
CA ARG A 278 1.29 22.38 7.10
C ARG A 278 2.11 21.19 6.60
N VAL A 279 1.44 20.27 5.91
CA VAL A 279 2.08 19.21 5.13
C VAL A 279 2.14 19.66 3.68
N VAL A 280 3.32 19.60 3.08
CA VAL A 280 3.54 19.98 1.68
C VAL A 280 3.92 18.74 0.89
N ALA A 281 3.25 18.49 -0.22
CA ALA A 281 3.58 17.43 -1.16
C ALA A 281 3.79 17.98 -2.57
N GLU A 282 4.63 17.32 -3.34
CA GLU A 282 4.90 17.63 -4.73
C GLU A 282 4.82 16.34 -5.54
N VAL A 283 4.11 16.35 -6.66
CA VAL A 283 4.09 15.24 -7.62
C VAL A 283 5.13 15.43 -8.71
N PHE A 284 5.51 14.36 -9.41
CA PHE A 284 6.36 14.46 -10.59
C PHE A 284 5.72 15.37 -11.65
N ALA A 285 6.49 16.30 -12.21
CA ALA A 285 6.06 17.11 -13.34
C ALA A 285 5.83 16.26 -14.61
N GLU A 286 5.14 16.86 -15.58
CA GLU A 286 5.11 16.35 -16.96
C GLU A 286 6.54 16.19 -17.48
N GLY A 287 6.77 15.11 -18.24
CA GLY A 287 8.08 14.75 -18.79
C GLY A 287 8.48 15.58 -20.01
#